data_AF-A0A1E5UTK6-F1
#
_entry.id   AF-A0A1E5UTK6-F1
#
_cell.length_a   1.000
_cell.length_b   1.000
_cell.length_c   1.000
_cell.angle_alpha   90.00
_cell.angle_beta   90.00
_cell.angle_gamma   90.00
#
_symmetry.space_group_name_H-M   'P 1'
#
loop_
_entity.id
_entity.type
_entity.pdbx_description
1 polymer ?
#
loop_
_entity_poly.entity_id
_entity_poly.type
_entity_poly.pdbx_seq_one_letter_code
_entity_poly.pdbx_strand_id
1 'polypeptide(L)'
;MTATEKPHTLWLAFAKMYEGCGLLDSAREVFRRATQANFKTSEDLAVVWCEWAEMELKHLNPEAAIELLRQATSEPSIEVHGTLESACAVHERIHDLGLATPLPVLNHAALLQEHKRFENAFRVYQRGVTSFKHSHAEPIWAAYLTAFVQRYGTSKPERVRDLFEDAVRQAPPEAKKALFLRYAKFEEDSGLATRAMKVYEDAANAVPSRDRLGVYDVYVARAAALFGALKVREVYHHAITGGGLTDEDARAMSVRFADLEIGLGEAHRARALYVYASGFSDPGAHPEFWRRWNEFEVLHGDESTFREMLRSKRTMAMAGHTASAGVQAQTESGTVKRPCAGQRPEDGGMLQPDSKRMRVGVTL
;
A
#
# COMPACT_ATOMS: atom_id res chain seq x y z
N MET A 1 -34.81 2.85 -49.13
CA MET A 1 -35.00 2.02 -47.94
C MET A 1 -33.72 1.22 -47.72
N THR A 2 -32.84 1.72 -46.88
CA THR A 2 -31.55 1.11 -46.57
C THR A 2 -31.76 0.05 -45.50
N ALA A 3 -31.97 -1.20 -45.91
CA ALA A 3 -32.05 -2.34 -45.01
C ALA A 3 -30.64 -2.61 -44.44
N THR A 4 -30.31 -1.97 -43.32
CA THR A 4 -29.29 -2.46 -42.40
C THR A 4 -29.88 -3.66 -41.65
N GLU A 5 -30.17 -4.74 -42.38
CA GLU A 5 -30.64 -5.96 -41.78
C GLU A 5 -29.48 -6.66 -41.11
N LYS A 6 -29.60 -6.84 -39.79
CA LYS A 6 -28.57 -7.41 -38.94
C LYS A 6 -28.24 -8.82 -39.44
N PRO A 7 -26.99 -9.31 -39.34
CA PRO A 7 -26.60 -10.62 -39.89
C PRO A 7 -27.50 -11.77 -39.47
N HIS A 8 -28.03 -11.74 -38.24
CA HIS A 8 -28.95 -12.75 -37.74
C HIS A 8 -30.29 -12.78 -38.50
N THR A 9 -30.85 -11.64 -38.93
CA THR A 9 -32.13 -11.63 -39.64
C THR A 9 -32.02 -12.27 -41.02
N LEU A 10 -30.86 -12.15 -41.66
CA LEU A 10 -30.55 -12.84 -42.92
C LEU A 10 -30.48 -14.36 -42.74
N TRP A 11 -29.80 -14.83 -41.69
CA TRP A 11 -29.74 -16.26 -41.37
C TRP A 11 -31.13 -16.84 -41.08
N LEU A 12 -31.95 -16.11 -40.32
CA LEU A 12 -33.33 -16.50 -40.01
C LEU A 12 -34.22 -16.53 -41.27
N ALA A 13 -34.13 -15.51 -42.13
CA ALA A 13 -34.88 -15.48 -43.39
C ALA A 13 -34.47 -16.62 -44.32
N PHE A 14 -33.18 -16.93 -44.39
CA PHE A 14 -32.66 -18.03 -45.19
C PHE A 14 -33.11 -19.39 -44.65
N ALA A 15 -33.10 -19.59 -43.34
CA ALA A 15 -33.60 -20.81 -42.71
C ALA A 15 -35.12 -21.00 -42.92
N LYS A 16 -35.92 -19.94 -42.77
CA LYS A 16 -37.38 -19.96 -43.03
C LYS A 16 -37.71 -20.28 -44.50
N MET A 17 -36.86 -19.85 -45.43
CA MET A 17 -36.99 -20.21 -46.84
C MET A 17 -36.81 -21.73 -47.06
N TYR A 18 -35.79 -22.35 -46.45
CA TYR A 18 -35.60 -23.80 -46.55
C TYR A 18 -36.68 -24.61 -45.83
N GLU A 19 -37.20 -24.10 -44.70
CA GLU A 19 -38.36 -24.67 -44.00
C GLU A 19 -39.59 -24.69 -44.93
N GLY A 20 -39.86 -23.57 -45.62
CA GLY A 20 -40.96 -23.47 -46.59
C GLY A 20 -40.81 -24.39 -47.82
N CYS A 21 -39.58 -24.73 -48.20
CA CYS A 21 -39.29 -25.69 -49.27
C CYS A 21 -39.31 -27.15 -48.80
N GLY A 22 -39.50 -27.43 -47.50
CA GLY A 22 -39.51 -28.78 -46.94
C GLY A 22 -38.13 -29.45 -46.83
N LEU A 23 -37.03 -28.69 -46.98
CA LEU A 23 -35.66 -29.20 -46.92
C LEU A 23 -35.08 -29.01 -45.51
N LEU A 24 -35.46 -29.89 -44.59
CA LEU A 24 -35.10 -29.80 -43.17
C LEU A 24 -33.59 -29.95 -42.92
N ASP A 25 -32.92 -30.84 -43.64
CA ASP A 25 -31.48 -31.06 -43.47
C ASP A 25 -30.64 -29.85 -43.89
N SER A 26 -31.07 -29.16 -44.94
CA SER A 26 -30.48 -27.89 -45.37
C SER A 26 -30.75 -26.76 -44.38
N ALA A 27 -31.96 -26.70 -43.81
CA ALA A 27 -32.28 -25.72 -42.77
C ALA A 27 -31.41 -25.92 -41.51
N ARG A 28 -31.19 -27.17 -41.09
CA ARG A 28 -30.28 -27.53 -39.97
C ARG A 28 -28.84 -27.12 -40.26
N GLU A 29 -28.36 -27.33 -41.48
CA GLU A 29 -27.03 -26.89 -41.91
C GLU A 29 -26.87 -25.37 -41.82
N VAL A 30 -27.89 -24.63 -42.25
CA VAL A 30 -27.92 -23.16 -42.19
C VAL A 30 -27.88 -22.68 -40.74
N PHE A 31 -28.68 -23.27 -39.84
CA PHE A 31 -28.65 -22.93 -38.42
C PHE A 31 -27.30 -23.27 -37.77
N ARG A 32 -26.71 -24.42 -38.09
CA ARG A 32 -25.38 -24.80 -37.57
C ARG A 32 -24.28 -23.84 -38.02
N ARG A 33 -24.35 -23.36 -39.25
CA ARG A 33 -23.42 -22.33 -39.76
C ARG A 33 -23.67 -20.98 -39.11
N ALA A 34 -24.93 -20.63 -38.86
CA ALA A 34 -25.28 -19.42 -38.15
C ALA A 34 -24.72 -19.43 -36.72
N THR A 35 -24.77 -20.55 -35.99
CA THR A 35 -24.19 -20.65 -34.63
C THR A 35 -22.66 -20.54 -34.60
N GLN A 36 -21.99 -20.82 -35.72
CA GLN A 36 -20.53 -20.64 -35.88
C GLN A 36 -20.15 -19.24 -36.39
N ALA A 37 -21.13 -18.47 -36.87
CA ALA A 37 -20.89 -17.11 -37.34
C ALA A 37 -20.65 -16.18 -36.15
N ASN A 38 -19.64 -15.32 -36.26
CA ASN A 38 -19.26 -14.44 -35.18
C ASN A 38 -20.21 -13.23 -35.09
N PHE A 39 -21.18 -13.28 -34.19
CA PHE A 39 -22.11 -12.16 -33.93
C PHE A 39 -21.50 -11.15 -32.95
N LYS A 40 -21.86 -9.87 -33.12
CA LYS A 40 -21.37 -8.79 -32.24
C LYS A 40 -22.06 -8.78 -30.87
N THR A 41 -23.26 -9.33 -30.77
CA THR A 41 -24.10 -9.35 -29.57
C THR A 41 -24.52 -10.79 -29.28
N SER A 42 -24.41 -11.22 -28.02
CA SER A 42 -24.86 -12.55 -27.57
C SER A 42 -26.39 -12.72 -27.69
N GLU A 43 -27.13 -11.62 -27.64
CA GLU A 43 -28.58 -11.58 -27.86
C GLU A 43 -28.94 -12.06 -29.28
N ASP A 44 -28.15 -11.69 -30.30
CA ASP A 44 -28.39 -12.09 -31.69
C ASP A 44 -28.21 -13.61 -31.87
N LEU A 45 -27.25 -14.21 -31.16
CA LEU A 45 -27.03 -15.65 -31.17
C LEU A 45 -28.17 -16.40 -30.45
N ALA A 46 -28.68 -15.85 -29.34
CA ALA A 46 -29.80 -16.43 -28.61
C ALA A 46 -31.07 -16.53 -29.47
N VAL A 47 -31.36 -15.52 -30.29
CA VAL A 47 -32.50 -15.56 -31.23
C VAL A 47 -32.35 -16.69 -32.25
N VAL A 48 -31.15 -16.93 -32.77
CA VAL A 48 -30.88 -18.04 -33.71
C VAL A 48 -31.12 -19.41 -33.07
N TRP A 49 -30.69 -19.60 -31.81
CA TRP A 49 -30.94 -20.84 -31.07
C TRP A 49 -32.43 -21.06 -30.77
N CYS A 50 -33.16 -20.01 -30.39
CA CYS A 50 -34.60 -20.09 -30.15
C CYS A 50 -35.36 -20.48 -31.43
N GLU A 51 -35.02 -19.87 -32.56
CA GLU A 51 -35.68 -20.15 -33.85
C GLU A 51 -35.35 -21.56 -34.39
N TRP A 52 -34.14 -22.08 -34.12
CA TRP A 52 -33.80 -23.47 -34.42
C TRP A 52 -34.62 -24.43 -33.54
N ALA A 53 -34.74 -24.15 -32.24
CA ALA A 53 -35.57 -24.96 -31.35
C ALA A 53 -37.06 -24.93 -31.76
N GLU A 54 -37.58 -23.78 -32.15
CA GLU A 54 -38.96 -23.65 -32.67
C GLU A 54 -39.17 -24.47 -33.95
N MET A 55 -38.21 -24.50 -34.86
CA MET A 55 -38.27 -25.32 -36.07
C MET A 55 -38.36 -26.82 -35.73
N GLU A 56 -37.51 -27.33 -34.84
CA GLU A 56 -37.55 -28.76 -34.46
C GLU A 56 -38.83 -29.11 -33.68
N LEU A 57 -39.40 -28.16 -32.91
CA LEU A 57 -40.70 -28.34 -32.27
C LEU A 57 -41.85 -28.41 -33.28
N LYS A 58 -41.85 -27.57 -34.33
CA LYS A 58 -42.86 -27.63 -35.40
C LYS A 58 -42.83 -28.95 -36.17
N HIS A 59 -41.65 -29.55 -36.32
CA HIS A 59 -41.46 -30.81 -37.04
C HIS A 59 -41.54 -32.06 -36.15
N LEU A 60 -42.10 -31.94 -34.94
CA LEU A 60 -42.36 -33.05 -34.00
C LEU A 60 -41.10 -33.79 -33.52
N ASN A 61 -39.95 -33.11 -33.42
CA ASN A 61 -38.72 -33.66 -32.85
C ASN A 61 -38.39 -33.04 -31.48
N PRO A 62 -39.17 -33.32 -30.41
CA PRO A 62 -38.98 -32.68 -29.10
C PRO A 62 -37.65 -33.08 -28.43
N GLU A 63 -37.15 -34.30 -28.68
CA GLU A 63 -35.87 -34.76 -28.13
C GLU A 63 -34.68 -33.95 -28.67
N ALA A 64 -34.68 -33.68 -29.98
CA ALA A 64 -33.66 -32.86 -30.61
C ALA A 64 -33.72 -31.40 -30.13
N ALA A 65 -34.92 -30.85 -29.93
CA ALA A 65 -35.09 -29.49 -29.40
C ALA A 65 -34.57 -29.35 -27.96
N ILE A 66 -34.79 -30.37 -27.11
CA ILE A 66 -34.25 -30.39 -25.73
C ILE A 66 -32.72 -30.44 -25.74
N GLU A 67 -32.13 -31.25 -26.62
CA GLU A 67 -30.67 -31.36 -26.72
C GLU A 67 -30.04 -30.07 -27.26
N LEU A 68 -30.66 -29.42 -28.25
CA LEU A 68 -30.24 -28.11 -28.74
C LEU A 68 -30.32 -27.03 -27.65
N LEU A 69 -31.39 -27.00 -26.86
CA LEU A 69 -31.52 -26.05 -25.76
C LEU A 69 -30.51 -26.34 -24.64
N ARG A 70 -30.22 -27.61 -24.34
CA ARG A 70 -29.13 -28.00 -23.42
C ARG A 70 -27.78 -27.53 -23.92
N GLN A 71 -27.51 -27.65 -25.21
CA GLN A 71 -26.28 -27.17 -25.84
C GLN A 71 -26.18 -25.63 -25.84
N ALA A 72 -27.31 -24.93 -25.96
CA ALA A 72 -27.36 -23.48 -25.90
C ALA A 72 -27.26 -22.92 -24.45
N THR A 73 -27.69 -23.70 -23.45
CA THR A 73 -27.67 -23.32 -22.02
C THR A 73 -26.49 -23.86 -21.24
N SER A 74 -25.79 -24.90 -21.74
CA SER A 74 -24.42 -25.13 -21.35
C SER A 74 -23.64 -23.87 -21.70
N GLU A 75 -22.95 -23.27 -20.72
CA GLU A 75 -22.12 -22.08 -20.91
C GLU A 75 -21.38 -22.21 -22.24
N PRO A 76 -21.23 -21.12 -23.02
CA PRO A 76 -20.41 -21.16 -24.22
C PRO A 76 -19.06 -21.68 -23.74
N SER A 77 -18.80 -22.94 -24.06
CA SER A 77 -17.62 -23.62 -23.66
C SER A 77 -16.55 -22.93 -24.47
N ILE A 78 -15.96 -21.91 -23.86
CA ILE A 78 -14.62 -21.49 -24.18
C ILE A 78 -13.74 -22.64 -23.68
N GLU A 79 -13.96 -23.85 -24.19
CA GLU A 79 -13.01 -24.93 -24.22
C GLU A 79 -11.93 -24.49 -25.21
N VAL A 80 -11.19 -23.46 -24.80
CA VAL A 80 -9.83 -23.30 -25.29
C VAL A 80 -9.12 -24.52 -24.74
N HIS A 81 -9.05 -25.59 -25.54
CA HIS A 81 -7.90 -26.48 -25.50
C HIS A 81 -6.69 -25.69 -26.01
N GLY A 82 -6.39 -24.63 -25.27
CA GLY A 82 -5.53 -23.58 -25.71
C GLY A 82 -4.12 -24.01 -25.49
N THR A 83 -3.36 -24.03 -26.57
CA THR A 83 -1.92 -23.86 -26.43
C THR A 83 -1.67 -22.68 -25.48
N LEU A 84 -0.61 -22.74 -24.67
CA LEU A 84 -0.22 -21.66 -23.76
C LEU A 84 -0.32 -20.27 -24.42
N GLU A 85 0.00 -20.21 -25.71
CA GLU A 85 -0.05 -19.00 -26.53
C GLU A 85 -1.46 -18.47 -26.77
N SER A 86 -2.46 -19.32 -26.99
CA SER A 86 -3.84 -18.85 -27.16
C SER A 86 -4.42 -18.35 -25.84
N ALA A 87 -4.09 -18.99 -24.71
CA ALA A 87 -4.49 -18.51 -23.38
C ALA A 87 -3.86 -17.15 -23.06
N CYS A 88 -2.55 -16.98 -23.34
CA CYS A 88 -1.87 -15.69 -23.22
C CYS A 88 -2.50 -14.63 -24.13
N ALA A 89 -2.82 -14.96 -25.38
CA ALA A 89 -3.43 -14.03 -26.32
C ALA A 89 -4.81 -13.55 -25.88
N VAL A 90 -5.63 -14.44 -25.30
CA VAL A 90 -6.92 -14.06 -24.70
C VAL A 90 -6.72 -13.11 -23.52
N HIS A 91 -5.78 -13.41 -22.63
CA HIS A 91 -5.48 -12.52 -21.50
C HIS A 91 -4.95 -11.16 -21.97
N GLU A 92 -4.04 -11.12 -22.94
CA GLU A 92 -3.56 -9.86 -23.54
C GLU A 92 -4.70 -9.06 -24.16
N ARG A 93 -5.61 -9.72 -24.87
CA ARG A 93 -6.80 -9.09 -25.45
C ARG A 93 -7.71 -8.49 -24.39
N ILE A 94 -7.93 -9.19 -23.27
CA ILE A 94 -8.73 -8.67 -22.15
C ILE A 94 -8.09 -7.42 -21.54
N HIS A 95 -6.75 -7.38 -21.46
CA HIS A 95 -6.03 -6.18 -21.00
C HIS A 95 -6.10 -5.03 -22.01
N ASP A 96 -5.99 -5.31 -23.32
CA ASP A 96 -6.10 -4.30 -24.38
C ASP A 96 -7.48 -3.64 -24.39
N LEU A 97 -8.53 -4.42 -24.12
CA LEU A 97 -9.91 -3.94 -24.06
C LEU A 97 -10.22 -3.14 -22.78
N GLY A 98 -9.29 -3.08 -21.83
CA GLY A 98 -9.48 -2.36 -20.55
C GLY A 98 -10.51 -3.01 -19.62
N LEU A 99 -10.92 -4.25 -19.89
CA LEU A 99 -11.88 -5.02 -19.08
C LEU A 99 -11.20 -5.81 -17.96
N ALA A 100 -9.88 -5.73 -17.85
CA ALA A 100 -9.13 -6.48 -16.86
C ALA A 100 -9.54 -6.03 -15.45
N THR A 101 -10.08 -6.96 -14.66
CA THR A 101 -10.09 -6.86 -13.19
C THR A 101 -8.73 -7.36 -12.65
N PRO A 102 -8.37 -7.12 -11.37
CA PRO A 102 -7.10 -7.60 -10.83
C PRO A 102 -6.93 -9.13 -10.89
N LEU A 103 -8.02 -9.90 -10.76
CA LEU A 103 -7.98 -11.36 -10.70
C LEU A 103 -7.45 -12.01 -12.01
N PRO A 104 -7.98 -11.67 -13.21
CA PRO A 104 -7.42 -12.13 -14.48
C PRO A 104 -5.94 -11.80 -14.68
N VAL A 105 -5.46 -10.66 -14.18
CA VAL A 105 -4.04 -10.28 -14.27
C VAL A 105 -3.18 -11.22 -13.42
N LEU A 106 -3.63 -11.49 -12.20
CA LEU A 106 -2.96 -12.42 -11.28
C LEU A 106 -2.95 -13.85 -11.84
N ASN A 107 -4.07 -14.31 -12.38
CA ASN A 107 -4.19 -15.64 -12.98
C ASN A 107 -3.29 -15.78 -14.23
N HIS A 108 -3.26 -14.76 -15.09
CA HIS A 108 -2.37 -14.75 -16.26
C HIS A 108 -0.90 -14.81 -15.84
N ALA A 109 -0.52 -14.06 -14.82
CA ALA A 109 0.84 -14.08 -14.31
C ALA A 109 1.21 -15.40 -13.63
N ALA A 110 0.29 -16.03 -12.89
CA ALA A 110 0.48 -17.36 -12.30
C ALA A 110 0.69 -18.43 -13.37
N LEU A 111 -0.14 -18.42 -14.41
CA LEU A 111 -0.01 -19.31 -15.57
C LEU A 111 1.35 -19.14 -16.27
N LEU A 112 1.81 -17.90 -16.45
CA LEU A 112 3.14 -17.64 -17.01
C LEU A 112 4.29 -18.11 -16.09
N GLN A 113 4.11 -18.09 -14.77
CA GLN A 113 5.08 -18.62 -13.80
C GLN A 113 5.15 -20.15 -13.85
N GLU A 114 4.01 -20.84 -13.95
CA GLU A 114 3.95 -22.30 -14.11
C GLU A 114 4.72 -22.76 -15.35
N HIS A 115 4.57 -22.01 -16.44
CA HIS A 115 5.28 -22.27 -17.69
C HIS A 115 6.71 -21.69 -17.76
N LYS A 116 7.26 -21.19 -16.65
CA LYS A 116 8.63 -20.64 -16.53
C LYS A 116 8.91 -19.43 -17.45
N ARG A 117 7.89 -18.75 -17.97
CA ARG A 117 8.01 -17.52 -18.78
C ARG A 117 7.97 -16.28 -17.89
N PHE A 118 8.99 -16.15 -17.05
CA PHE A 118 9.05 -15.12 -16.00
C PHE A 118 9.08 -13.68 -16.55
N GLU A 119 9.80 -13.42 -17.64
CA GLU A 119 9.87 -12.06 -18.21
C GLU A 119 8.49 -11.57 -18.69
N ASN A 120 7.72 -12.46 -19.29
CA ASN A 120 6.36 -12.15 -19.71
C ASN A 120 5.45 -11.96 -18.48
N ALA A 121 5.61 -12.78 -17.44
CA ALA A 121 4.86 -12.60 -16.18
C ALA A 121 5.12 -11.21 -15.56
N PHE A 122 6.38 -10.76 -15.54
CA PHE A 122 6.73 -9.44 -15.01
C PHE A 122 6.22 -8.29 -15.88
N ARG A 123 6.20 -8.43 -17.21
CA ARG A 123 5.54 -7.46 -18.10
C ARG A 123 4.05 -7.36 -17.84
N VAL A 124 3.39 -8.49 -17.59
CA VAL A 124 1.96 -8.53 -17.23
C VAL A 124 1.72 -7.81 -15.89
N TYR A 125 2.57 -8.03 -14.88
CA TYR A 125 2.46 -7.30 -13.61
C TYR A 125 2.68 -5.79 -13.78
N GLN A 126 3.73 -5.37 -14.50
CA GLN A 126 3.99 -3.95 -14.77
C GLN A 126 2.82 -3.30 -15.51
N ARG A 127 2.31 -3.97 -16.54
CA ARG A 127 1.15 -3.51 -17.30
C ARG A 127 -0.08 -3.40 -16.39
N GLY A 128 -0.33 -4.41 -15.56
CA GLY A 128 -1.40 -4.40 -14.56
C GLY A 128 -1.32 -3.18 -13.66
N VAL A 129 -0.16 -2.94 -13.05
CA VAL A 129 0.07 -1.78 -12.16
C VAL A 129 -0.23 -0.45 -12.87
N THR A 130 0.20 -0.28 -14.12
CA THR A 130 -0.08 0.95 -14.89
C THR A 130 -1.55 1.14 -15.25
N SER A 131 -2.30 0.04 -15.43
CA SER A 131 -3.70 0.08 -15.82
C SER A 131 -4.67 0.31 -14.65
N PHE A 132 -4.30 -0.10 -13.43
CA PHE A 132 -5.17 0.03 -12.26
C PHE A 132 -4.91 1.28 -11.42
N LYS A 133 -5.99 1.92 -10.96
CA LYS A 133 -5.90 2.92 -9.89
C LYS A 133 -5.46 2.25 -8.59
N HIS A 134 -4.63 2.96 -7.81
CA HIS A 134 -3.85 2.46 -6.68
C HIS A 134 -4.61 1.61 -5.64
N SER A 135 -5.92 1.82 -5.44
CA SER A 135 -6.75 1.02 -4.52
C SER A 135 -6.77 -0.48 -4.87
N HIS A 136 -6.85 -0.82 -6.15
CA HIS A 136 -6.88 -2.21 -6.60
C HIS A 136 -5.50 -2.76 -6.99
N ALA A 137 -4.47 -1.94 -6.91
CA ALA A 137 -3.10 -2.31 -7.29
C ALA A 137 -2.33 -3.02 -6.15
N GLU A 138 -2.75 -2.89 -4.89
CA GLU A 138 -2.12 -3.54 -3.74
C GLU A 138 -1.94 -5.06 -3.89
N PRO A 139 -2.98 -5.86 -4.27
CA PRO A 139 -2.81 -7.29 -4.43
C PRO A 139 -1.86 -7.65 -5.59
N ILE A 140 -1.83 -6.82 -6.64
CA ILE A 140 -0.94 -7.00 -7.79
C ILE A 140 0.51 -6.75 -7.37
N TRP A 141 0.78 -5.68 -6.64
CA TRP A 141 2.09 -5.40 -6.06
C TRP A 141 2.55 -6.49 -5.09
N ALA A 142 1.64 -6.99 -4.25
CA ALA A 142 1.96 -8.05 -3.31
C ALA A 142 2.39 -9.35 -4.00
N ALA A 143 1.66 -9.77 -5.04
CA ALA A 143 1.99 -10.94 -5.83
C ALA A 143 3.27 -10.73 -6.66
N TYR A 144 3.43 -9.53 -7.24
CA TYR A 144 4.60 -9.21 -8.04
C TYR A 144 5.88 -9.23 -7.19
N LEU A 145 5.88 -8.55 -6.04
CA LEU A 145 7.05 -8.49 -5.15
C LEU A 145 7.42 -9.87 -4.59
N THR A 146 6.45 -10.69 -4.20
CA THR A 146 6.73 -12.04 -3.69
C THR A 146 7.34 -12.94 -4.76
N ALA A 147 6.78 -12.95 -5.96
CA ALA A 147 7.33 -13.70 -7.09
C ALA A 147 8.73 -13.21 -7.51
N PHE A 148 8.95 -11.89 -7.46
CA PHE A 148 10.23 -11.30 -7.84
C PHE A 148 11.34 -11.60 -6.81
N VAL A 149 11.03 -11.48 -5.52
CA VAL A 149 11.98 -11.79 -4.42
C VAL A 149 12.36 -13.28 -4.43
N GLN A 150 11.40 -14.19 -4.60
CA GLN A 150 11.68 -15.64 -4.67
C GLN A 150 12.65 -16.02 -5.78
N ARG A 151 12.65 -15.28 -6.90
CA ARG A 151 13.47 -15.60 -8.08
C ARG A 151 14.80 -14.86 -8.10
N TYR A 152 14.80 -13.57 -7.82
CA TYR A 152 15.97 -12.70 -7.99
C TYR A 152 16.66 -12.30 -6.68
N GLY A 153 16.17 -12.79 -5.53
CA GLY A 153 16.69 -12.38 -4.22
C GLY A 153 18.21 -12.48 -4.09
N THR A 154 18.82 -13.53 -4.64
CA THR A 154 20.28 -13.74 -4.59
C THR A 154 21.00 -13.33 -5.88
N SER A 155 20.32 -13.30 -7.02
CA SER A 155 20.97 -13.12 -8.33
C SER A 155 21.17 -11.65 -8.71
N LYS A 156 20.16 -10.79 -8.48
CA LYS A 156 20.17 -9.38 -8.90
C LYS A 156 19.43 -8.50 -7.88
N PRO A 157 20.02 -8.24 -6.71
CA PRO A 157 19.34 -7.48 -5.65
C PRO A 157 19.07 -6.03 -6.06
N GLU A 158 19.87 -5.43 -6.94
CA GLU A 158 19.66 -4.05 -7.43
C GLU A 158 18.33 -3.90 -8.18
N ARG A 159 18.00 -4.85 -9.06
CA ARG A 159 16.72 -4.82 -9.79
C ARG A 159 15.51 -4.98 -8.86
N VAL A 160 15.69 -5.71 -7.75
CA VAL A 160 14.65 -5.86 -6.72
C VAL A 160 14.45 -4.55 -5.98
N ARG A 161 15.54 -3.81 -5.68
CA ARG A 161 15.49 -2.49 -5.05
C ARG A 161 14.80 -1.46 -5.92
N ASP A 162 15.16 -1.37 -7.19
CA ASP A 162 14.51 -0.45 -8.14
C ASP A 162 12.99 -0.68 -8.17
N LEU A 163 12.58 -1.94 -8.11
CA LEU A 163 11.17 -2.32 -8.06
C LEU A 163 10.48 -1.91 -6.76
N PHE A 164 11.14 -2.06 -5.61
CA PHE A 164 10.62 -1.58 -4.32
C PHE A 164 10.52 -0.05 -4.30
N GLU A 165 11.50 0.66 -4.85
CA GLU A 165 11.46 2.12 -4.97
C GLU A 165 10.32 2.59 -5.88
N ASP A 166 10.12 1.92 -7.02
CA ASP A 166 8.98 2.16 -7.91
C ASP A 166 7.64 1.93 -7.18
N ALA A 167 7.53 0.84 -6.40
CA ALA A 167 6.35 0.52 -5.63
C ALA A 167 6.07 1.60 -4.56
N VAL A 168 7.10 2.05 -3.83
CA VAL A 168 6.97 3.09 -2.80
C VAL A 168 6.56 4.43 -3.40
N ARG A 169 7.08 4.77 -4.59
CA ARG A 169 6.70 6.01 -5.31
C ARG A 169 5.23 6.03 -5.71
N GLN A 170 4.67 4.87 -6.08
CA GLN A 170 3.27 4.75 -6.49
C GLN A 170 2.31 4.46 -5.32
N ALA A 171 2.81 4.01 -4.17
CA ALA A 171 1.96 3.57 -3.07
C ALA A 171 1.26 4.73 -2.34
N PRO A 172 -0.03 4.56 -1.96
CA PRO A 172 -0.71 5.45 -1.04
C PRO A 172 -0.12 5.32 0.37
N PRO A 173 -0.21 6.37 1.20
CA PRO A 173 0.43 6.43 2.52
C PRO A 173 0.09 5.26 3.46
N GLU A 174 -1.12 4.70 3.36
CA GLU A 174 -1.59 3.59 4.20
C GLU A 174 -0.90 2.26 3.86
N ALA A 175 -0.70 1.97 2.57
CA ALA A 175 -0.06 0.74 2.11
C ALA A 175 1.49 0.78 2.21
N LYS A 176 2.08 1.97 2.38
CA LYS A 176 3.54 2.14 2.49
C LYS A 176 4.13 1.33 3.62
N LYS A 177 3.45 1.24 4.78
CA LYS A 177 3.92 0.45 5.93
C LYS A 177 4.18 -1.01 5.56
N ALA A 178 3.21 -1.66 4.92
CA ALA A 178 3.32 -3.06 4.53
C ALA A 178 4.44 -3.28 3.49
N LEU A 179 4.60 -2.34 2.55
CA LEU A 179 5.67 -2.38 1.55
C LEU A 179 7.06 -2.23 2.17
N PHE A 180 7.24 -1.26 3.07
CA PHE A 180 8.52 -1.05 3.76
C PHE A 180 8.90 -2.23 4.64
N LEU A 181 7.93 -2.86 5.33
CA LEU A 181 8.21 -4.07 6.11
C LEU A 181 8.68 -5.24 5.22
N ARG A 182 8.13 -5.38 4.01
CA ARG A 182 8.59 -6.38 3.05
C ARG A 182 9.96 -6.03 2.48
N TYR A 183 10.20 -4.76 2.19
CA TYR A 183 11.48 -4.29 1.68
C TYR A 183 12.61 -4.47 2.71
N ALA A 184 12.33 -4.18 3.98
CA ALA A 184 13.29 -4.37 5.04
C ALA A 184 13.65 -5.84 5.27
N LYS A 185 12.66 -6.76 5.24
CA LYS A 185 12.93 -8.22 5.28
C LYS A 185 13.84 -8.64 4.12
N PHE A 186 13.59 -8.12 2.92
CA PHE A 186 14.44 -8.40 1.76
C PHE A 186 15.88 -7.87 1.92
N GLU A 187 16.07 -6.66 2.46
CA GLU A 187 17.42 -6.12 2.71
C GLU A 187 18.16 -6.86 3.84
N GLU A 188 17.43 -7.36 4.84
CA GLU A 188 17.97 -8.28 5.86
C GLU A 188 18.48 -9.56 5.20
N ASP A 189 17.67 -10.20 4.35
CA ASP A 189 18.04 -11.41 3.61
C ASP A 189 19.20 -11.16 2.62
N SER A 190 19.29 -9.95 2.09
CA SER A 190 20.37 -9.52 1.19
C SER A 190 21.69 -9.22 1.92
N GLY A 191 21.70 -9.18 3.24
CA GLY A 191 22.92 -9.06 4.07
C GLY A 191 23.54 -7.66 4.15
N LEU A 192 22.92 -6.61 3.59
CA LEU A 192 23.41 -5.22 3.71
C LEU A 192 22.68 -4.49 4.85
N ALA A 193 23.10 -4.77 6.08
CA ALA A 193 22.51 -4.16 7.29
C ALA A 193 22.52 -2.62 7.25
N THR A 194 23.53 -1.98 6.65
CA THR A 194 23.61 -0.52 6.52
C THR A 194 22.53 0.06 5.60
N ARG A 195 22.15 -0.68 4.55
CA ARG A 195 21.06 -0.28 3.65
C ARG A 195 19.71 -0.51 4.30
N ALA A 196 19.54 -1.62 5.03
CA ALA A 196 18.33 -1.86 5.81
C ALA A 196 18.00 -0.69 6.75
N MET A 197 19.02 -0.08 7.39
CA MET A 197 18.81 1.11 8.22
C MET A 197 18.29 2.31 7.43
N LYS A 198 18.86 2.59 6.25
CA LYS A 198 18.38 3.67 5.38
C LYS A 198 16.92 3.43 4.94
N VAL A 199 16.57 2.20 4.61
CA VAL A 199 15.20 1.83 4.26
C VAL A 199 14.23 2.12 5.42
N TYR A 200 14.63 1.84 6.66
CA TYR A 200 13.82 2.18 7.83
C TYR A 200 13.73 3.69 8.08
N GLU A 201 14.81 4.44 7.87
CA GLU A 201 14.79 5.91 7.94
C GLU A 201 13.85 6.51 6.87
N ASP A 202 13.93 6.02 5.63
CA ASP A 202 13.05 6.42 4.53
C ASP A 202 11.58 6.03 4.83
N ALA A 203 11.36 4.86 5.41
CA ALA A 203 10.04 4.41 5.85
C ALA A 203 9.45 5.35 6.90
N ALA A 204 10.24 5.74 7.90
CA ALA A 204 9.79 6.63 8.97
C ALA A 204 9.39 8.02 8.44
N ASN A 205 10.10 8.52 7.42
CA ASN A 205 9.80 9.79 6.75
C ASN A 205 8.57 9.70 5.83
N ALA A 206 8.38 8.58 5.14
CA ALA A 206 7.31 8.42 4.15
C ALA A 206 5.95 8.01 4.74
N VAL A 207 5.92 7.45 5.95
CA VAL A 207 4.70 6.95 6.62
C VAL A 207 4.00 8.09 7.40
N PRO A 208 2.66 8.17 7.37
CA PRO A 208 1.88 9.12 8.16
C PRO A 208 2.10 8.95 9.66
N SER A 209 1.92 10.05 10.41
CA SER A 209 2.16 10.10 11.87
C SER A 209 1.46 9.00 12.66
N ARG A 210 0.26 8.55 12.24
CA ARG A 210 -0.54 7.50 12.91
C ARG A 210 0.12 6.12 12.92
N ASP A 211 0.82 5.76 11.85
CA ASP A 211 1.46 4.43 11.70
C ASP A 211 2.95 4.44 12.01
N ARG A 212 3.51 5.62 12.23
CA ARG A 212 4.94 5.84 12.43
C ARG A 212 5.47 5.16 13.69
N LEU A 213 4.68 5.09 14.76
CA LEU A 213 5.05 4.38 15.99
C LEU A 213 5.36 2.91 15.72
N GLY A 214 4.50 2.23 14.95
CA GLY A 214 4.70 0.81 14.61
C GLY A 214 5.93 0.57 13.74
N VAL A 215 6.29 1.52 12.88
CA VAL A 215 7.54 1.44 12.08
C VAL A 215 8.76 1.60 12.98
N TYR A 216 8.74 2.57 13.89
CA TYR A 216 9.84 2.79 14.83
C TYR A 216 10.04 1.62 15.80
N ASP A 217 8.97 0.96 16.24
CA ASP A 217 9.07 -0.23 17.10
C ASP A 217 9.83 -1.37 16.42
N VAL A 218 9.49 -1.63 15.14
CA VAL A 218 10.23 -2.61 14.34
C VAL A 218 11.65 -2.12 14.08
N TYR A 219 11.84 -0.83 13.78
CA TYR A 219 13.15 -0.27 13.50
C TYR A 219 14.10 -0.39 14.70
N VAL A 220 13.63 -0.06 15.91
CA VAL A 220 14.40 -0.20 17.16
C VAL A 220 14.74 -1.65 17.43
N ALA A 221 13.78 -2.57 17.33
CA ALA A 221 14.03 -4.00 17.57
C ALA A 221 15.10 -4.56 16.63
N ARG A 222 15.11 -4.12 15.36
CA ARG A 222 16.10 -4.54 14.36
C ARG A 222 17.43 -3.83 14.51
N ALA A 223 17.44 -2.54 14.82
CA ALA A 223 18.66 -1.79 15.12
C ALA A 223 19.41 -2.40 16.32
N ALA A 224 18.66 -2.80 17.35
CA ALA A 224 19.21 -3.46 18.53
C ALA A 224 19.85 -4.81 18.19
N ALA A 225 19.22 -5.60 17.32
CA ALA A 225 19.72 -6.91 16.91
C ALA A 225 20.99 -6.84 16.03
N LEU A 226 21.08 -5.84 15.13
CA LEU A 226 22.15 -5.76 14.14
C LEU A 226 23.37 -4.95 14.60
N PHE A 227 23.15 -3.84 15.32
CA PHE A 227 24.20 -2.85 15.62
C PHE A 227 24.35 -2.54 17.11
N GLY A 228 23.46 -3.07 17.96
CA GLY A 228 23.48 -2.83 19.40
C GLY A 228 23.06 -1.42 19.80
N ALA A 229 23.35 -1.06 21.06
CA ALA A 229 22.78 0.11 21.73
C ALA A 229 23.12 1.47 21.11
N LEU A 230 24.29 1.63 20.48
CA LEU A 230 24.72 2.91 19.92
C LEU A 230 23.81 3.38 18.78
N LYS A 231 23.47 2.47 17.85
CA LYS A 231 22.62 2.83 16.72
C LYS A 231 21.16 3.02 17.16
N VAL A 232 20.71 2.25 18.15
CA VAL A 232 19.37 2.42 18.73
C VAL A 232 19.18 3.82 19.32
N ARG A 233 20.21 4.38 19.97
CA ARG A 233 20.19 5.78 20.46
C ARG A 233 19.95 6.79 19.35
N GLU A 234 20.64 6.64 18.22
CA GLU A 234 20.45 7.53 17.06
C GLU A 234 19.02 7.44 16.52
N VAL A 235 18.46 6.22 16.47
CA VAL A 235 17.07 5.99 16.03
C VAL A 235 16.08 6.71 16.94
N TYR A 236 16.23 6.58 18.26
CA TYR A 236 15.37 7.28 19.22
C TYR A 236 15.52 8.80 19.13
N HIS A 237 16.75 9.30 19.02
CA HIS A 237 16.99 10.72 18.85
C HIS A 237 16.35 11.26 17.57
N HIS A 238 16.47 10.52 16.45
CA HIS A 238 15.82 10.88 15.19
C HIS A 238 14.29 10.82 15.29
N ALA A 239 13.75 9.82 15.98
CA ALA A 239 12.31 9.72 16.22
C ALA A 239 11.79 10.94 16.98
N ILE A 240 12.47 11.36 18.05
CA ILE A 240 12.03 12.48 18.90
C ILE A 240 12.22 13.84 18.21
N THR A 241 13.33 14.05 17.51
CA THR A 241 13.67 15.36 16.91
C THR A 241 13.13 15.56 15.51
N GLY A 242 13.11 14.51 14.68
CA GLY A 242 12.71 14.56 13.27
C GLY A 242 11.31 14.03 13.01
N GLY A 243 10.79 13.16 13.88
CA GLY A 243 9.48 12.57 13.71
C GLY A 243 8.40 13.55 14.13
N GLY A 244 7.62 14.07 13.17
CA GLY A 244 6.32 14.72 13.44
C GLY A 244 5.28 13.72 13.99
N LEU A 245 5.65 13.02 15.08
CA LEU A 245 4.84 12.13 15.88
C LEU A 245 3.80 12.96 16.62
N THR A 246 2.71 12.30 17.01
CA THR A 246 1.77 12.91 17.95
C THR A 246 2.43 13.03 19.32
N ASP A 247 1.96 13.96 20.15
CA ASP A 247 2.49 14.17 21.50
C ASP A 247 2.38 12.89 22.37
N GLU A 248 1.37 12.04 22.09
CA GLU A 248 1.19 10.73 22.74
C GLU A 248 2.27 9.72 22.31
N ASP A 249 2.52 9.60 21.00
CA ASP A 249 3.52 8.68 20.45
C ASP A 249 4.94 9.09 20.86
N ALA A 250 5.22 10.40 20.88
CA ALA A 250 6.50 10.93 21.34
C ALA A 250 6.77 10.59 22.82
N ARG A 251 5.74 10.64 23.66
CA ARG A 251 5.83 10.23 25.07
C ARG A 251 6.13 8.74 25.20
N ALA A 252 5.41 7.89 24.47
CA ALA A 252 5.61 6.45 24.50
C ALA A 252 7.04 6.08 24.07
N MET A 253 7.56 6.71 23.01
CA MET A 253 8.93 6.53 22.54
C MET A 253 9.97 7.01 23.56
N SER A 254 9.73 8.15 24.22
CA SER A 254 10.64 8.68 25.23
C SER A 254 10.74 7.78 26.46
N VAL A 255 9.63 7.17 26.90
CA VAL A 255 9.63 6.20 28.00
C VAL A 255 10.43 4.95 27.63
N ARG A 256 10.22 4.39 26.43
CA ARG A 256 10.99 3.22 25.96
C ARG A 256 12.48 3.54 25.82
N PHE A 257 12.81 4.76 25.39
CA PHE A 257 14.20 5.20 25.31
C PHE A 257 14.84 5.35 26.70
N ALA A 258 14.08 5.85 27.68
CA ALA A 258 14.53 5.90 29.07
C ALA A 258 14.79 4.50 29.64
N ASP A 259 13.91 3.52 29.37
CA ASP A 259 14.10 2.13 29.80
C ASP A 259 15.39 1.51 29.22
N LEU A 260 15.69 1.80 27.96
CA LEU A 260 16.94 1.36 27.32
C LEU A 260 18.16 1.99 28.01
N GLU A 261 18.14 3.30 28.26
CA GLU A 261 19.27 3.99 28.91
C GLU A 261 19.45 3.56 30.38
N ILE A 262 18.37 3.24 31.10
CA ILE A 262 18.42 2.61 32.42
C ILE A 262 19.11 1.24 32.32
N GLY A 263 18.74 0.43 31.33
CA GLY A 263 19.38 -0.86 31.08
C GLY A 263 20.87 -0.76 30.74
N LEU A 264 21.31 0.37 30.18
CA LEU A 264 22.73 0.67 29.89
C LEU A 264 23.46 1.32 31.07
N GLY A 265 22.76 1.67 32.16
CA GLY A 265 23.32 2.33 33.34
C GLY A 265 23.47 3.85 33.25
N GLU A 266 22.95 4.49 32.20
CA GLU A 266 23.10 5.93 31.94
C GLU A 266 21.93 6.73 32.55
N ALA A 267 21.84 6.75 33.89
CA ALA A 267 20.73 7.37 34.61
C ALA A 267 20.54 8.88 34.31
N HIS A 268 21.63 9.61 34.05
CA HIS A 268 21.54 11.05 33.71
C HIS A 268 20.84 11.31 32.38
N ARG A 269 21.02 10.43 31.38
CA ARG A 269 20.35 10.55 30.09
C ARG A 269 18.88 10.18 30.20
N ALA A 270 18.56 9.12 30.94
CA ALA A 270 17.18 8.74 31.23
C ALA A 270 16.40 9.89 31.91
N ARG A 271 17.04 10.63 32.84
CA ARG A 271 16.44 11.84 33.43
C ARG A 271 16.12 12.92 32.43
N ALA A 272 17.07 13.26 31.55
CA ALA A 272 16.86 14.26 30.52
C ALA A 272 15.66 13.91 29.62
N LEU A 273 15.46 12.62 29.33
CA LEU A 273 14.32 12.11 28.58
C LEU A 273 13.00 12.23 29.34
N TYR A 274 12.97 11.94 30.65
CA TYR A 274 11.78 12.16 31.47
C TYR A 274 11.41 13.64 31.56
N VAL A 275 12.41 14.53 31.67
CA VAL A 275 12.19 15.98 31.64
C VAL A 275 11.61 16.40 30.28
N TYR A 276 12.15 15.89 29.18
CA TYR A 276 11.61 16.15 27.85
C TYR A 276 10.16 15.64 27.70
N ALA A 277 9.89 14.40 28.09
CA ALA A 277 8.57 13.80 28.04
C ALA A 277 7.55 14.51 28.94
N SER A 278 8.00 15.12 30.04
CA SER A 278 7.14 15.88 30.94
C SER A 278 6.50 17.10 30.28
N GLY A 279 7.17 17.71 29.28
CA GLY A 279 6.64 18.86 28.53
C GLY A 279 5.38 18.53 27.70
N PHE A 280 5.12 17.26 27.43
CA PHE A 280 3.96 16.77 26.67
C PHE A 280 2.95 16.04 27.56
N SER A 281 3.19 15.94 28.87
CA SER A 281 2.48 15.00 29.75
C SER A 281 1.73 15.72 30.86
N ASP A 282 0.41 15.86 30.69
CA ASP A 282 -0.46 16.37 31.74
C ASP A 282 -0.52 15.39 32.93
N PRO A 283 -0.31 15.87 34.17
CA PRO A 283 -0.36 15.02 35.36
C PRO A 283 -1.71 14.32 35.62
N GLY A 284 -2.80 14.87 35.07
CA GLY A 284 -4.14 14.29 35.21
C GLY A 284 -4.48 13.24 34.13
N ALA A 285 -3.98 13.41 32.91
CA ALA A 285 -4.29 12.50 31.79
C ALA A 285 -3.47 11.21 31.83
N HIS A 286 -2.23 11.28 32.32
CA HIS A 286 -1.30 10.14 32.30
C HIS A 286 -0.58 9.95 33.64
N PRO A 287 -1.29 9.49 34.69
CA PRO A 287 -0.69 9.25 36.01
C PRO A 287 0.36 8.14 36.01
N GLU A 288 0.27 7.19 35.08
CA GLU A 288 1.21 6.07 34.96
C GLU A 288 2.62 6.52 34.61
N PHE A 289 2.75 7.54 33.75
CA PHE A 289 4.05 8.13 33.40
C PHE A 289 4.74 8.70 34.64
N TRP A 290 4.01 9.49 35.44
CA TRP A 290 4.53 10.10 36.67
C TRP A 290 4.86 9.07 37.74
N ARG A 291 4.11 7.95 37.81
CA ARG A 291 4.44 6.84 38.70
C ARG A 291 5.77 6.20 38.30
N ARG A 292 5.97 5.93 37.00
CA ARG A 292 7.21 5.34 36.49
C ARG A 292 8.42 6.26 36.71
N TRP A 293 8.27 7.57 36.50
CA TRP A 293 9.34 8.53 36.80
C TRP A 293 9.65 8.59 38.31
N ASN A 294 8.63 8.53 39.17
CA ASN A 294 8.84 8.48 40.62
C ASN A 294 9.60 7.20 41.04
N GLU A 295 9.23 6.04 40.52
CA GLU A 295 9.94 4.78 40.76
C GLU A 295 11.40 4.85 40.29
N PHE A 296 11.65 5.49 39.14
CA PHE A 296 12.99 5.70 38.61
C PHE A 296 13.87 6.57 39.53
N GLU A 297 13.36 7.71 40.01
CA GLU A 297 14.13 8.59 40.91
C GLU A 297 14.33 7.97 42.30
N VAL A 298 13.44 7.10 42.77
CA VAL A 298 13.65 6.34 44.02
C VAL A 298 14.81 5.36 43.87
N LEU A 299 14.96 4.73 42.70
CA LEU A 299 16.01 3.74 42.46
C LEU A 299 17.38 4.36 42.15
N HIS A 300 17.41 5.48 41.42
CA HIS A 300 18.66 6.03 40.88
C HIS A 300 18.97 7.46 41.37
N GLY A 301 18.03 8.15 42.00
CA GLY A 301 18.06 9.60 42.23
C GLY A 301 18.64 10.07 43.56
N ASP A 302 18.98 11.35 43.56
CA ASP A 302 19.38 12.15 44.71
C ASP A 302 18.23 13.09 45.14
N GLU A 303 18.28 13.62 46.36
CA GLU A 303 17.23 14.51 46.90
C GLU A 303 16.99 15.76 46.03
N SER A 304 18.02 16.28 45.36
CA SER A 304 17.92 17.40 44.41
C SER A 304 17.12 17.03 43.16
N THR A 305 17.44 15.88 42.56
CA THR A 305 16.76 15.36 41.35
C THR A 305 15.29 15.04 41.61
N PHE A 306 14.99 14.53 42.80
CA PHE A 306 13.60 14.28 43.23
C PHE A 306 12.79 15.59 43.37
N ARG A 307 13.41 16.64 43.93
CA ARG A 307 12.78 17.97 44.03
C ARG A 307 12.55 18.58 42.65
N GLU A 308 13.46 18.38 41.71
CA GLU A 308 13.31 18.85 40.32
C GLU A 308 12.13 18.17 39.61
N MET A 309 11.96 16.85 39.77
CA MET A 309 10.79 16.13 39.27
C MET A 309 9.49 16.70 39.84
N LEU A 310 9.43 16.96 41.16
CA LEU A 310 8.25 17.55 41.80
C LEU A 310 7.95 18.97 41.29
N ARG A 311 8.99 19.75 40.97
CA ARG A 311 8.81 21.07 40.33
C ARG A 311 8.20 20.91 38.94
N SER A 312 8.73 20.01 38.11
CA SER A 312 8.19 19.72 36.77
C SER A 312 6.75 19.21 36.83
N LYS A 313 6.41 18.39 37.83
CA LYS A 313 5.03 17.94 38.07
C LYS A 313 4.08 19.10 38.39
N ARG A 314 4.53 20.04 39.22
CA ARG A 314 3.74 21.23 39.58
C ARG A 314 3.59 22.18 38.40
N THR A 315 4.64 22.43 37.62
CA THR A 315 4.55 23.32 36.45
C THR A 315 3.57 22.77 35.42
N MET A 316 3.60 21.47 35.14
CA MET A 316 2.65 20.84 34.21
C MET A 316 1.24 20.76 34.77
N ALA A 317 1.07 20.52 36.08
CA ALA A 317 -0.25 20.57 36.71
C ALA A 317 -0.87 21.97 36.60
N MET A 318 -0.08 23.03 36.79
CA MET A 318 -0.53 24.41 36.62
C MET A 318 -0.83 24.72 35.16
N ALA A 319 0.00 24.26 34.21
CA ALA A 319 -0.23 24.41 32.78
C ALA A 319 -1.57 23.76 32.34
N GLY A 320 -1.83 22.53 32.78
CA GLY A 320 -3.09 21.84 32.52
C GLY A 320 -4.31 22.55 33.10
N HIS A 321 -4.20 23.11 34.32
CA HIS A 321 -5.26 23.93 34.91
C HIS A 321 -5.51 25.24 34.15
N THR A 322 -4.45 25.90 33.66
CA THR A 322 -4.60 27.12 32.84
C THR A 322 -5.19 26.82 31.46
N ALA A 323 -4.89 25.66 30.87
CA ALA A 323 -5.50 25.22 29.62
C ALA A 323 -6.98 24.90 29.79
N SER A 324 -7.37 24.20 30.87
CA SER A 324 -8.79 23.94 31.17
C SER A 324 -9.57 25.22 31.51
N ALA A 325 -8.95 26.17 32.23
CA ALA A 325 -9.56 27.46 32.55
C ALA A 325 -9.67 28.37 31.31
N GLY A 326 -8.68 28.35 30.40
CA GLY A 326 -8.72 29.08 29.13
C GLY A 326 -9.76 28.54 28.15
N VAL A 327 -9.99 27.22 28.12
CA VAL A 327 -11.06 26.60 27.32
C VAL A 327 -12.45 26.95 27.88
N GLN A 328 -12.61 27.07 29.20
CA GLN A 328 -13.85 27.57 29.82
C GLN A 328 -14.10 29.06 29.54
N ALA A 329 -13.05 29.86 29.36
CA ALA A 329 -13.16 31.28 29.01
C ALA A 329 -13.41 31.53 27.51
N GLN A 330 -13.06 30.59 26.62
CA GLN A 330 -13.21 30.73 25.16
C GLN A 330 -14.57 30.27 24.60
N THR A 331 -15.44 29.64 25.40
CA THR A 331 -16.83 29.40 25.02
C THR A 331 -17.70 30.67 25.03
N GLU A 332 -17.15 31.82 25.45
CA GLU A 332 -17.81 33.14 25.40
C GLU A 332 -16.95 34.19 24.67
N SER A 333 -16.50 33.95 23.44
CA SER A 333 -16.29 35.00 22.41
C SER A 333 -15.59 34.45 21.17
N GLY A 334 -16.11 34.82 20.00
CA GLY A 334 -15.65 34.33 18.70
C GLY A 334 -14.26 34.78 18.27
N THR A 335 -13.65 33.93 17.44
CA THR A 335 -12.63 34.20 16.40
C THR A 335 -11.58 35.28 16.66
N VAL A 336 -10.34 34.87 16.97
CA VAL A 336 -9.11 35.58 16.53
C VAL A 336 -7.96 34.60 16.25
N LYS A 337 -7.20 34.93 15.20
CA LYS A 337 -6.04 34.25 14.57
C LYS A 337 -4.88 33.91 15.52
N ARG A 338 -4.19 32.80 15.20
CA ARG A 338 -2.85 32.43 15.71
C ARG A 338 -1.75 33.36 15.18
N PRO A 339 -0.73 33.70 16.00
CA PRO A 339 0.62 33.98 15.53
C PRO A 339 1.57 32.82 15.87
N CYS A 340 2.32 32.38 14.86
CA CYS A 340 3.45 31.47 15.00
C CYS A 340 4.74 32.22 15.39
N ALA A 341 5.61 31.47 16.08
CA ALA A 341 7.08 31.48 16.03
C ALA A 341 7.86 32.68 16.57
N GLY A 342 8.61 32.41 17.64
CA GLY A 342 9.78 33.21 18.02
C GLY A 342 10.32 32.82 19.38
N GLN A 343 11.27 31.88 19.43
CA GLN A 343 12.47 31.92 20.27
C GLN A 343 13.31 30.63 20.07
N ARG A 344 14.45 30.79 19.39
CA ARG A 344 15.59 29.87 19.51
C ARG A 344 16.36 30.21 20.81
N PRO A 345 17.04 29.24 21.43
CA PRO A 345 17.89 29.48 22.59
C PRO A 345 19.21 30.14 22.15
N GLU A 346 19.67 31.12 22.93
CA GLU A 346 21.02 31.69 22.77
C GLU A 346 22.06 30.80 23.45
N ASP A 347 23.07 30.39 22.67
CA ASP A 347 24.31 29.79 23.15
C ASP A 347 25.27 30.88 23.65
N GLY A 348 25.88 30.61 24.80
CA GLY A 348 26.94 31.43 25.37
C GLY A 348 28.31 31.16 24.73
N GLY A 349 28.97 32.26 24.33
CA GLY A 349 30.38 32.53 24.57
C GLY A 349 31.44 31.76 23.77
N MET A 350 32.13 32.46 22.85
CA MET A 350 33.60 32.51 22.82
C MET A 350 34.15 33.59 21.88
N LEU A 351 35.01 34.44 22.45
CA LEU A 351 36.25 35.04 21.93
C LEU A 351 36.35 35.46 20.45
N GLN A 352 36.49 36.78 20.23
CA GLN A 352 37.03 37.35 18.98
C GLN A 352 38.54 37.05 18.83
N PRO A 353 39.05 37.07 17.58
CA PRO A 353 39.86 38.22 17.19
C PRO A 353 39.62 38.73 15.76
N ASP A 354 39.99 40.00 15.58
CA ASP A 354 40.02 40.80 14.36
C ASP A 354 40.65 40.15 13.13
N SER A 355 40.11 40.42 11.94
CA SER A 355 40.91 40.89 10.80
C SER A 355 40.08 41.43 9.63
N LYS A 356 40.41 42.67 9.26
CA LYS A 356 40.05 43.39 8.03
C LYS A 356 40.35 42.58 6.77
N ARG A 357 39.48 42.66 5.75
CA ARG A 357 39.90 42.93 4.35
C ARG A 357 38.74 43.30 3.42
N MET A 358 38.82 44.56 2.97
CA MET A 358 38.44 45.16 1.68
C MET A 358 37.74 44.28 0.63
N ARG A 359 36.56 44.76 0.21
CA ARG A 359 35.94 44.51 -1.10
C ARG A 359 36.75 45.24 -2.18
N VAL A 360 37.20 44.51 -3.20
CA VAL A 360 37.51 45.07 -4.51
C VAL A 360 36.49 44.49 -5.47
N GLY A 361 35.65 45.36 -6.02
CA GLY A 361 34.79 45.02 -7.16
C GLY A 361 35.65 44.93 -8.42
N VAL A 362 35.35 43.94 -9.26
CA VAL A 362 35.79 43.94 -10.65
C VAL A 362 34.57 43.61 -11.49
N THR A 363 34.07 44.65 -12.15
CA THR A 363 33.38 44.58 -13.43
C THR A 363 34.35 44.05 -14.50
N LEU A 364 33.92 43.03 -15.23
CA LEU A 364 33.86 43.01 -16.70
C LEU A 364 32.92 41.88 -17.14
#